data_AF-A0AAU1HHG1-F1
#
_entry.id   AF-A0AAU1HHG1-F1
#
_cell.length_a   1.000
_cell.length_b   1.000
_cell.length_c   1.000
_cell.angle_alpha   90.00
_cell.angle_beta   90.00
_cell.angle_gamma   90.00
#
_symmetry.space_group_name_H-M   'P 1'
#
loop_
_entity.id
_entity.type
_entity.pdbx_description
1 polymer ?
#
loop_
_entity_poly.entity_id
_entity_poly.type
_entity_poly.pdbx_seq_one_letter_code
_entity_poly.pdbx_strand_id
1 'polypeptide(L)'
;MIAVAAATVLSLAPSAAAADPSSTTVQATPSSAATGQLVTLDATVTCGSDPSGGLGVSFFDGPDLLATAPVSADGHSTLTTGFTTTGTHTITAAYNGDDSCDASNGTTTVTVSQAPSPPSGNPGCLLCGLIGFQVGDVHNEVNVNSRNVTRIHK
;
A
#
# COMPACT_ATOMS: atom_id res chain seq x y z
N MET A 1 70.44 9.94 26.92
CA MET A 1 68.99 10.04 26.67
C MET A 1 68.77 9.81 25.19
N ILE A 2 68.27 8.64 24.80
CA ILE A 2 67.95 8.33 23.39
C ILE A 2 66.46 8.61 23.22
N ALA A 3 66.12 9.68 22.53
CA ALA A 3 64.75 9.97 22.16
C ALA A 3 64.43 9.18 20.88
N VAL A 4 63.60 8.15 20.99
CA VAL A 4 63.03 7.47 19.83
C VAL A 4 61.90 8.35 19.33
N ALA A 5 62.06 8.92 18.13
CA ALA A 5 61.02 9.72 17.50
C ALA A 5 59.89 8.79 17.02
N ALA A 6 58.71 8.88 17.64
CA ALA A 6 57.51 8.25 17.13
C ALA A 6 57.01 9.05 15.91
N ALA A 7 57.10 8.47 14.71
CA ALA A 7 56.51 9.05 13.51
C ALA A 7 55.00 8.82 13.56
N THR A 8 54.22 9.89 13.76
CA THR A 8 52.76 9.86 13.59
C THR A 8 52.45 9.80 12.10
N VAL A 9 51.95 8.66 11.63
CA VAL A 9 51.32 8.57 10.31
C VAL A 9 50.01 9.35 10.35
N LEU A 10 49.99 10.53 9.74
CA LEU A 10 48.76 11.27 9.48
C LEU A 10 48.10 10.65 8.24
N SER A 11 47.19 9.70 8.42
CA SER A 11 46.35 9.21 7.32
C SER A 11 45.39 10.33 6.92
N LEU A 12 45.61 10.94 5.75
CA LEU A 12 44.59 11.77 5.12
C LEU A 12 43.48 10.82 4.66
N ALA A 13 42.38 10.75 5.40
CA ALA A 13 41.14 10.21 4.83
C ALA A 13 40.80 11.07 3.59
N PRO A 14 40.45 10.48 2.43
CA PRO A 14 39.90 11.28 1.35
C PRO A 14 38.69 12.02 1.91
N SER A 15 38.60 13.32 1.66
CA SER A 15 37.37 14.07 1.91
C SER A 15 36.31 13.35 1.09
N ALA A 16 35.36 12.66 1.72
CA ALA A 16 34.20 12.17 1.01
C ALA A 16 33.68 13.36 0.21
N ALA A 17 33.59 13.22 -1.11
CA ALA A 17 32.92 14.22 -1.92
C ALA A 17 31.53 14.36 -1.28
N ALA A 18 31.17 15.59 -0.89
CA ALA A 18 29.87 15.81 -0.28
C ALA A 18 28.82 15.44 -1.32
N ALA A 19 28.01 14.43 -1.02
CA ALA A 19 26.87 14.07 -1.85
C ALA A 19 25.87 15.25 -1.88
N ASP A 20 25.12 15.35 -2.97
CA ASP A 20 24.07 16.35 -3.11
C ASP A 20 22.92 16.03 -2.15
N PRO A 21 22.33 17.04 -1.49
CA PRO A 21 21.15 16.83 -0.66
C PRO A 21 20.00 16.32 -1.53
N SER A 22 19.29 15.30 -1.03
CA SER A 22 18.12 14.73 -1.71
C SER A 22 16.83 14.93 -0.91
N SER A 23 15.69 14.85 -1.60
CA SER A 23 14.35 14.90 -1.00
C SER A 23 13.48 13.82 -1.62
N THR A 24 12.81 13.04 -0.75
CA THR A 24 11.93 11.94 -1.16
C THR A 24 10.48 12.28 -0.82
N THR A 25 9.60 12.20 -1.82
CA THR A 25 8.14 12.25 -1.63
C THR A 25 7.55 10.89 -1.97
N VAL A 26 6.39 10.56 -1.39
CA VAL A 26 5.71 9.30 -1.67
C VAL A 26 4.21 9.49 -1.74
N GLN A 27 3.58 8.86 -2.73
CA GLN A 27 2.14 8.88 -2.95
C GLN A 27 1.61 7.45 -3.04
N ALA A 28 0.50 7.21 -2.34
CA ALA A 28 -0.22 5.94 -2.41
C ALA A 28 -1.49 6.08 -3.26
N THR A 29 -1.68 5.16 -4.21
CA THR A 29 -2.85 5.10 -5.08
C THR A 29 -3.43 3.68 -5.10
N PRO A 30 -4.67 3.47 -4.62
CA PRO A 30 -5.49 4.42 -3.88
C PRO A 30 -4.97 4.66 -2.45
N SER A 31 -5.25 5.84 -1.88
CA SER A 31 -4.95 6.15 -0.46
C SER A 31 -5.94 5.50 0.52
N SER A 32 -7.01 4.91 0.01
CA SER A 32 -8.01 4.13 0.76
C SER A 32 -8.28 2.82 0.02
N ALA A 33 -8.09 1.70 0.70
CA ALA A 33 -8.21 0.36 0.11
C ALA A 33 -8.97 -0.59 1.05
N ALA A 34 -9.50 -1.69 0.52
CA ALA A 34 -9.99 -2.79 1.35
C ALA A 34 -8.85 -3.77 1.67
N THR A 35 -8.98 -4.57 2.73
CA THR A 35 -8.05 -5.68 3.00
C THR A 35 -7.89 -6.57 1.76
N GLY A 36 -6.64 -6.82 1.35
CA GLY A 36 -6.32 -7.59 0.15
C GLY A 36 -6.45 -6.85 -1.19
N GLN A 37 -6.87 -5.59 -1.21
CA GLN A 37 -6.74 -4.73 -2.40
C GLN A 37 -5.27 -4.30 -2.58
N LEU A 38 -4.86 -4.18 -3.84
CA LEU A 38 -3.53 -3.69 -4.20
C LEU A 38 -3.49 -2.17 -4.13
N VAL A 39 -2.39 -1.65 -3.59
CA VAL A 39 -2.07 -0.23 -3.52
C VAL A 39 -0.71 -0.03 -4.17
N THR A 40 -0.63 0.93 -5.07
CA THR A 40 0.63 1.36 -5.69
C THR A 40 1.20 2.51 -4.88
N LEU A 41 2.41 2.30 -4.38
CA LEU A 41 3.25 3.30 -3.73
C LEU A 41 4.24 3.82 -4.76
N ASP A 42 4.17 5.11 -5.07
CA ASP A 42 5.09 5.78 -5.96
C ASP A 42 5.94 6.77 -5.16
N ALA A 43 7.23 6.51 -5.07
CA ALA A 43 8.20 7.40 -4.45
C ALA A 43 8.96 8.19 -5.51
N THR A 44 9.10 9.49 -5.29
CA THR A 44 9.88 10.39 -6.15
C THR A 44 11.03 10.95 -5.35
N VAL A 45 12.25 10.65 -5.78
CA VAL A 45 13.50 11.14 -5.23
C VAL A 45 13.98 12.28 -6.11
N THR A 46 14.23 13.43 -5.50
CA THR A 46 14.81 14.60 -6.15
C THR A 46 16.20 14.83 -5.60
N CYS A 47 17.19 14.91 -6.47
CA CYS A 47 18.60 15.14 -6.16
C CYS A 47 19.22 16.02 -7.25
N GLY A 48 20.32 16.72 -6.95
CA GLY A 48 21.07 17.49 -7.95
C GLY A 48 21.78 16.60 -8.98
N SER A 49 22.15 15.39 -8.55
CA SER A 49 22.78 14.34 -9.34
C SER A 49 21.78 13.22 -9.67
N ASP A 50 22.21 12.24 -10.48
CA ASP A 50 21.40 11.07 -10.80
C ASP A 50 21.22 10.18 -9.55
N PRO A 51 19.99 9.97 -9.07
CA PRO A 51 19.72 9.20 -7.84
C PRO A 51 19.63 7.68 -8.10
N SER A 52 20.08 7.20 -9.26
CA SER A 52 20.11 5.77 -9.57
C SER A 52 21.48 5.16 -9.20
N GLY A 53 21.51 3.85 -8.95
CA GLY A 53 22.75 3.13 -8.66
C GLY A 53 23.03 2.83 -7.19
N GLY A 54 22.21 3.33 -6.26
CA GLY A 54 22.19 2.90 -4.86
C GLY A 54 21.37 1.63 -4.61
N LEU A 55 21.07 1.35 -3.33
CA LEU A 55 20.11 0.29 -2.94
C LEU A 55 18.67 0.62 -3.35
N GLY A 56 18.38 1.90 -3.64
CA GLY A 56 17.06 2.40 -4.00
C GLY A 56 16.22 2.82 -2.78
N VAL A 57 14.90 2.73 -2.91
CA VAL A 57 13.93 3.14 -1.89
C VAL A 57 13.41 1.91 -1.14
N SER A 58 13.54 1.91 0.18
CA SER A 58 12.94 0.92 1.07
C SER A 58 11.61 1.43 1.60
N PHE A 59 10.55 0.68 1.34
CA PHE A 59 9.19 0.98 1.76
C PHE A 59 8.87 0.21 3.04
N PHE A 60 8.47 0.94 4.08
CA PHE A 60 8.08 0.41 5.37
C PHE A 60 6.63 0.73 5.68
N ASP A 61 5.97 -0.13 6.43
CA ASP A 61 4.69 0.10 7.08
C ASP A 61 4.91 0.09 8.59
N GLY A 62 5.01 1.29 9.19
CA GLY A 62 5.52 1.42 10.56
C GLY A 62 6.93 0.82 10.70
N PRO A 63 7.14 -0.21 11.54
CA PRO A 63 8.44 -0.88 11.70
C PRO A 63 8.70 -2.00 10.66
N ASP A 64 7.68 -2.43 9.92
CA ASP A 64 7.76 -3.60 9.04
C ASP A 64 8.26 -3.21 7.64
N LEU A 65 9.33 -3.85 7.16
CA LEU A 65 9.81 -3.67 5.80
C LEU A 65 8.87 -4.39 4.82
N LEU A 66 8.27 -3.64 3.89
CA LEU A 66 7.45 -4.19 2.82
C LEU A 66 8.34 -4.73 1.70
N ALA A 67 9.16 -3.85 1.13
CA ALA A 67 10.12 -4.19 0.09
C ALA A 67 11.12 -3.04 -0.15
N THR A 68 12.22 -3.35 -0.80
CA THR A 68 13.14 -2.37 -1.38
C THR A 68 13.02 -2.42 -2.89
N ALA A 69 12.80 -1.26 -3.52
CA ALA A 69 12.68 -1.13 -4.96
C ALA A 69 13.78 -0.20 -5.50
N PRO A 70 14.35 -0.50 -6.68
CA PRO A 70 15.33 0.37 -7.31
C PRO A 70 14.72 1.73 -7.69
N VAL A 71 15.57 2.75 -7.81
CA VAL A 71 15.22 4.08 -8.31
C VAL A 71 15.64 4.16 -9.77
N SER A 72 14.73 4.60 -10.63
CA SER A 72 15.02 4.88 -12.04
C SER A 72 15.81 6.18 -12.18
N ALA A 73 16.48 6.39 -13.31
CA ALA A 73 17.25 7.63 -13.56
C ALA A 73 16.39 8.91 -13.49
N ASP A 74 15.09 8.80 -13.73
CA ASP A 74 14.09 9.85 -13.55
C ASP A 74 13.69 10.11 -12.08
N GLY A 75 14.28 9.38 -11.12
CA GLY A 75 14.04 9.56 -9.69
C GLY A 75 12.81 8.80 -9.15
N HIS A 76 12.13 8.01 -9.97
CA HIS A 76 10.94 7.27 -9.54
C HIS A 76 11.27 5.86 -9.03
N SER A 77 10.56 5.44 -7.98
CA SER A 77 10.56 4.07 -7.47
C SER A 77 9.13 3.66 -7.13
N THR A 78 8.66 2.58 -7.75
CA THR A 78 7.28 2.13 -7.60
C THR A 78 7.20 0.75 -6.95
N LEU A 79 6.30 0.60 -5.99
CA LEU A 79 6.00 -0.67 -5.32
C LEU A 79 4.48 -0.90 -5.27
N THR A 80 4.03 -2.05 -5.76
CA THR A 80 2.63 -2.48 -5.60
C THR A 80 2.54 -3.51 -4.48
N THR A 81 1.74 -3.22 -3.47
CA THR A 81 1.59 -4.09 -2.29
C THR A 81 0.14 -4.13 -1.81
N GLY A 82 -0.23 -5.18 -1.08
CA GLY A 82 -1.55 -5.33 -0.47
C GLY A 82 -1.45 -5.39 1.05
N PHE A 83 -2.43 -4.83 1.74
CA PHE A 83 -2.49 -4.81 3.20
C PHE A 83 -3.42 -5.90 3.74
N THR A 84 -3.00 -6.59 4.78
CA THR A 84 -3.74 -7.72 5.39
C THR A 84 -4.50 -7.31 6.65
N THR A 85 -4.09 -6.24 7.32
CA THR A 85 -4.75 -5.69 8.50
C THR A 85 -5.59 -4.47 8.14
N THR A 86 -6.64 -4.22 8.90
CA THR A 86 -7.39 -2.98 8.81
C THR A 86 -6.79 -1.90 9.69
N GLY A 87 -7.03 -0.64 9.33
CA GLY A 87 -6.55 0.52 10.07
C GLY A 87 -5.81 1.51 9.20
N THR A 88 -5.12 2.44 9.85
CA THR A 88 -4.27 3.43 9.19
C THR A 88 -2.83 2.92 9.16
N HIS A 89 -2.33 2.72 7.96
CA HIS A 89 -0.95 2.31 7.67
C HIS A 89 -0.11 3.54 7.37
N THR A 90 0.98 3.73 8.12
CA THR A 90 1.92 4.84 7.89
C THR A 90 3.08 4.32 7.08
N ILE A 91 3.10 4.69 5.80
CA ILE A 91 4.08 4.22 4.84
C ILE A 91 5.27 5.17 4.86
N THR A 92 6.46 4.63 5.10
CA THR A 92 7.73 5.37 5.01
C THR A 92 8.49 4.89 3.79
N ALA A 93 8.78 5.79 2.86
CA ALA A 93 9.69 5.56 1.75
C ALA A 93 11.06 6.14 2.13
N ALA A 94 12.03 5.27 2.41
CA ALA A 94 13.38 5.66 2.76
C ALA A 94 14.32 5.43 1.58
N TYR A 95 14.77 6.52 0.97
CA TYR A 95 15.85 6.49 0.00
C TYR A 95 17.18 6.29 0.71
N ASN A 96 17.92 5.23 0.33
CA ASN A 96 19.14 4.82 1.01
C ASN A 96 20.37 5.70 0.67
N GLY A 97 20.24 6.61 -0.31
CA GLY A 97 21.38 7.34 -0.85
C GLY A 97 22.18 6.51 -1.86
N ASP A 98 23.11 7.20 -2.53
CA ASP A 98 24.13 6.65 -3.41
C ASP A 98 25.45 7.42 -3.23
N ASP A 99 26.45 7.19 -4.07
CA ASP A 99 27.76 7.88 -4.01
C ASP A 99 27.68 9.40 -4.24
N SER A 100 26.60 9.88 -4.86
CA SER A 100 26.36 11.25 -5.32
C SER A 100 25.15 11.93 -4.66
N CYS A 101 24.22 11.18 -4.06
CA CYS A 101 23.03 11.70 -3.41
C CYS A 101 22.91 11.22 -1.95
N ASP A 102 22.67 12.15 -1.03
CA ASP A 102 22.42 11.84 0.38
C ASP A 102 21.15 10.99 0.55
N ALA A 103 21.10 10.21 1.65
CA ALA A 103 19.89 9.50 2.04
C ALA A 103 18.77 10.48 2.44
N SER A 104 17.52 10.15 2.09
CA SER A 104 16.34 10.94 2.47
C SER A 104 15.11 10.07 2.65
N ASN A 105 14.04 10.61 3.22
CA ASN A 105 12.82 9.84 3.44
C ASN A 105 11.57 10.70 3.30
N GLY A 106 10.47 10.06 2.89
CA GLY A 106 9.13 10.62 2.81
C GLY A 106 8.11 9.70 3.45
N THR A 107 6.97 10.25 3.87
CA THR A 107 5.89 9.46 4.49
C THR A 107 4.55 9.74 3.83
N THR A 108 3.70 8.72 3.74
CA THR A 108 2.30 8.83 3.34
C THR A 108 1.42 7.90 4.17
N THR A 109 0.10 8.05 4.09
CA THR A 109 -0.84 7.22 4.85
C THR A 109 -1.79 6.49 3.92
N VAL A 110 -2.01 5.21 4.20
CA VAL A 110 -3.02 4.38 3.53
C VAL A 110 -4.05 3.95 4.55
N THR A 111 -5.33 4.15 4.26
CA THR A 111 -6.43 3.67 5.11
C THR A 111 -6.98 2.37 4.56
N VAL A 112 -7.03 1.33 5.41
CA VAL A 112 -7.48 0.00 5.01
C VAL A 112 -8.74 -0.37 5.76
N SER A 113 -9.84 -0.54 5.03
CA SER A 113 -11.13 -0.98 5.56
C SER A 113 -11.33 -2.48 5.39
N GLN A 114 -12.21 -3.09 6.20
CA GLN A 114 -12.57 -4.49 5.98
C GLN A 114 -13.14 -4.65 4.56
N ALA A 115 -12.74 -5.73 3.88
CA ALA A 115 -13.45 -6.15 2.67
C ALA A 115 -14.93 -6.37 3.01
N PRO A 116 -15.86 -6.03 2.10
CA PRO A 116 -17.27 -6.34 2.31
C PRO A 116 -17.40 -7.84 2.57
N SER A 117 -17.95 -8.22 3.73
CA SER A 117 -18.34 -9.60 3.93
C SER A 117 -19.40 -9.93 2.87
N PRO A 118 -19.31 -11.07 2.16
CA PRO A 118 -20.43 -11.51 1.35
C PRO A 118 -21.67 -11.56 2.25
N PRO A 119 -22.85 -11.15 1.74
CA PRO A 119 -24.07 -11.21 2.53
C PRO A 119 -24.20 -12.64 3.06
N SER A 120 -24.18 -12.79 4.39
CA SER A 120 -24.28 -14.08 5.03
C SER A 120 -25.66 -14.64 4.70
N GLY A 121 -25.71 -15.55 3.73
CA GLY A 121 -26.80 -16.51 3.64
C GLY A 121 -26.85 -17.23 4.99
N ASN A 122 -27.92 -16.99 5.74
CA ASN A 122 -28.20 -17.60 7.03
C ASN A 122 -27.76 -19.09 7.04
N PRO A 123 -26.89 -19.55 7.97
CA PRO A 123 -26.41 -20.93 8.00
C PRO A 123 -27.48 -22.02 8.24
N GLY A 124 -28.77 -21.65 8.30
CA GLY A 124 -29.88 -22.53 8.65
C GLY A 124 -30.67 -23.12 7.48
N CYS A 125 -30.53 -22.66 6.23
CA CYS A 125 -31.33 -23.21 5.12
C CYS A 125 -30.55 -23.26 3.80
N LEU A 126 -29.68 -24.26 3.63
CA LEU A 126 -29.14 -24.64 2.31
C LEU A 126 -30.23 -25.12 1.32
N LEU A 127 -31.50 -25.17 1.73
CA LEU A 127 -32.65 -25.52 0.86
C LEU A 127 -33.74 -24.44 0.72
N CYS A 128 -33.67 -23.26 1.38
CA CYS A 128 -34.69 -22.21 1.16
C CYS A 128 -34.37 -21.29 -0.03
N GLY A 129 -33.24 -21.48 -0.71
CA GLY A 129 -32.84 -20.69 -1.87
C GLY A 129 -33.69 -20.86 -3.13
N LEU A 130 -34.82 -21.58 -3.11
CA LEU A 130 -35.69 -21.68 -4.29
C LEU A 130 -37.09 -21.06 -4.16
N ILE A 131 -37.61 -20.74 -2.97
CA ILE A 131 -38.92 -20.08 -2.86
C ILE A 131 -39.02 -19.23 -1.58
N GLY A 132 -39.35 -17.95 -1.74
CA GLY A 132 -40.02 -17.21 -0.66
C GLY A 132 -39.64 -15.75 -0.51
N PHE A 133 -40.39 -14.88 -1.20
CA PHE A 133 -41.19 -13.85 -0.53
C PHE A 133 -40.52 -13.06 0.59
N GLN A 134 -40.35 -11.75 0.37
CA GLN A 134 -40.60 -10.79 1.45
C GLN A 134 -42.01 -11.10 1.98
N VAL A 135 -42.16 -11.52 3.25
CA VAL A 135 -43.48 -11.64 3.88
C VAL A 135 -44.01 -10.21 4.04
N GLY A 136 -44.67 -9.74 2.99
CA GLY A 136 -45.15 -8.38 2.80
C GLY A 136 -45.82 -8.32 1.43
N ASP A 137 -47.02 -8.91 1.35
CA ASP A 137 -48.07 -8.65 0.38
C ASP A 137 -47.67 -8.60 -1.11
N VAL A 138 -47.49 -9.78 -1.74
CA VAL A 138 -47.66 -9.87 -3.21
C VAL A 138 -49.08 -10.33 -3.51
N HIS A 139 -49.99 -9.38 -3.60
CA HIS A 139 -51.27 -9.58 -4.27
C HIS A 139 -51.04 -9.43 -5.79
N ASN A 140 -50.89 -10.54 -6.50
CA ASN A 140 -50.92 -10.52 -7.95
C ASN A 140 -52.39 -10.58 -8.41
N GLU A 141 -53.03 -9.42 -8.50
CA GLU A 141 -54.35 -9.33 -9.13
C GLU A 141 -54.20 -9.49 -10.65
N VAL A 142 -54.52 -10.68 -11.17
CA VAL A 142 -54.64 -10.87 -12.62
C VAL A 142 -56.06 -10.45 -13.02
N ASN A 143 -56.21 -9.21 -13.51
CA ASN A 143 -57.48 -8.78 -14.08
C ASN A 143 -57.70 -9.42 -15.46
N VAL A 144 -58.45 -10.52 -15.50
CA VAL A 144 -59.06 -11.03 -16.73
C VAL A 144 -60.57 -10.84 -16.61
N ASN A 145 -61.08 -9.78 -17.25
CA ASN A 145 -62.50 -9.50 -17.45
C ASN A 145 -63.43 -9.87 -16.28
N SER A 146 -63.17 -9.26 -15.12
CA SER A 146 -64.06 -9.21 -13.94
C SER A 146 -64.27 -10.50 -13.14
N ARG A 147 -63.43 -11.54 -13.23
CA ARG A 147 -63.53 -12.69 -12.30
C ARG A 147 -62.18 -13.21 -11.82
N ASN A 148 -61.79 -12.81 -10.61
CA ASN A 148 -60.65 -13.39 -9.88
C ASN A 148 -61.01 -14.80 -9.39
N VAL A 149 -60.36 -15.85 -9.91
CA VAL A 149 -60.53 -17.24 -9.42
C VAL A 149 -59.19 -17.80 -8.98
N THR A 150 -59.02 -17.92 -7.66
CA THR A 150 -57.90 -18.62 -7.03
C THR A 150 -58.25 -20.10 -6.89
N ARG A 151 -57.53 -21.02 -7.57
CA ARG A 151 -57.60 -22.47 -7.29
C ARG A 151 -56.36 -22.91 -6.53
N ILE A 152 -56.54 -23.31 -5.28
CA ILE A 152 -55.57 -24.05 -4.48
C ILE A 152 -55.92 -25.54 -4.63
N HIS A 153 -55.02 -26.38 -5.15
CA HIS A 153 -55.14 -27.84 -4.98
C HIS A 153 -54.18 -28.28 -3.87
N LYS A 154 -54.74 -29.07 -2.96
CA LYS A 154 -54.19 -29.51 -1.68
C LYS A 154 -53.00 -30.45 -1.83
#